data_AF-A0A944JLE2-F1
#
_entry.id   AF-A0A944JLE2-F1
#
_cell.length_a   1.000
_cell.length_b   1.000
_cell.length_c   1.000
_cell.angle_alpha   90.00
_cell.angle_beta   90.00
_cell.angle_gamma   90.00
#
_symmetry.space_group_name_H-M   'P 1'
#
loop_
_entity.id
_entity.type
_entity.pdbx_description
1 polymer ?
#
loop_
_entity_poly.entity_id
_entity_poly.type
_entity_poly.pdbx_seq_one_letter_code
_entity_poly.pdbx_strand_id
1 'polypeptide(L)'
;MFVHSDRLPTGTPLPNGISTPAPWGLRRMTPYPAQAPSYGRVELDPVTQTGRYFDATGAVMEMPGHGTSSGTNPSTNTGNPSDGTSGGGDSDTGNDTDQ
;
A
#
# COMPACT_ATOMS: atom_id res chain seq x y z
N MET A 1 -29.56 -8.89 -35.00
CA MET A 1 -28.92 -7.76 -35.72
C MET A 1 -28.79 -6.63 -34.72
N PHE A 2 -27.59 -6.26 -34.28
CA PHE A 2 -27.40 -5.27 -33.20
C PHE A 2 -27.45 -3.85 -33.80
N VAL A 3 -28.52 -3.12 -33.49
CA VAL A 3 -28.91 -1.83 -34.11
C VAL A 3 -27.96 -0.65 -33.75
N HIS A 4 -26.91 -0.89 -32.96
CA HIS A 4 -26.04 0.17 -32.42
C HIS A 4 -24.55 -0.18 -32.44
N SER A 5 -24.13 -1.15 -33.26
CA SER A 5 -22.74 -1.65 -33.34
C SER A 5 -21.75 -0.56 -33.81
N ASP A 6 -22.29 0.45 -34.48
CA ASP A 6 -21.63 1.63 -35.04
C ASP A 6 -21.26 2.70 -33.99
N ARG A 7 -21.67 2.54 -32.72
CA ARG A 7 -21.38 3.49 -31.64
C ARG A 7 -20.21 3.08 -30.74
N LEU A 8 -19.39 2.13 -31.17
CA LEU A 8 -18.13 1.86 -30.47
C LEU A 8 -17.16 2.99 -30.81
N PRO A 9 -16.65 3.75 -29.81
CA PRO A 9 -15.66 4.78 -30.09
C PRO A 9 -14.39 4.10 -30.63
N THR A 10 -14.16 4.22 -31.95
CA THR A 10 -12.99 3.66 -32.65
C THR A 10 -11.79 4.60 -32.64
N GLY A 11 -11.91 5.77 -32.01
CA GLY A 11 -10.80 6.68 -31.80
C GLY A 11 -9.89 6.18 -30.68
N THR A 12 -8.59 6.32 -30.86
CA THR A 12 -7.66 6.35 -29.73
C THR A 12 -8.16 7.43 -28.75
N PRO A 13 -8.42 7.13 -27.47
CA PRO A 13 -8.73 8.15 -26.49
C PRO A 13 -7.45 8.91 -26.16
N LEU A 14 -6.97 9.71 -27.12
CA LEU A 14 -5.95 10.70 -26.87
C LEU A 14 -6.66 11.88 -26.20
N PRO A 15 -6.13 12.40 -25.08
CA PRO A 15 -6.69 13.59 -24.48
C PRO A 15 -6.62 14.73 -25.50
N ASN A 16 -7.71 15.47 -25.71
CA ASN A 16 -7.81 16.62 -26.62
C ASN A 16 -6.98 17.84 -26.15
N GLY A 17 -5.73 17.64 -25.74
CA GLY A 17 -4.93 18.66 -25.03
C GLY A 17 -5.44 18.99 -23.63
N ILE A 18 -6.46 18.28 -23.14
CA ILE A 18 -7.04 18.46 -21.81
C ILE A 18 -6.31 17.53 -20.84
N SER A 19 -5.68 18.11 -19.82
CA SER A 19 -5.08 17.34 -18.72
C SER A 19 -6.20 16.71 -17.89
N THR A 20 -6.32 15.39 -17.93
CA THR A 20 -7.28 14.68 -17.09
C THR A 20 -6.81 14.75 -15.64
N PRO A 21 -7.63 15.28 -14.72
CA PRO A 21 -7.29 15.28 -13.31
C PRO A 21 -7.04 13.85 -12.82
N ALA A 22 -5.97 13.64 -12.03
CA ALA A 22 -5.75 12.35 -11.40
C ALA A 22 -7.04 11.89 -10.64
N PRO A 23 -7.42 10.61 -10.74
CA PRO A 23 -8.56 10.06 -10.02
C PRO A 23 -8.55 10.44 -8.54
N TRP A 24 -9.73 10.68 -7.96
CA TRP A 24 -9.90 11.15 -6.58
C TRP A 24 -9.11 10.31 -5.55
N GLY A 25 -9.07 8.99 -5.72
CA GLY A 25 -8.31 8.09 -4.84
C GLY A 25 -6.81 8.33 -4.90
N LEU A 26 -6.22 8.45 -6.10
CA LEU A 26 -4.78 8.69 -6.28
C LEU A 26 -4.34 10.05 -5.72
N ARG A 27 -5.23 11.04 -5.73
CA ARG A 27 -4.96 12.37 -5.15
C ARG A 27 -4.89 12.37 -3.63
N ARG A 28 -5.41 11.32 -2.98
CA ARG A 28 -5.45 11.16 -1.52
C ARG A 28 -4.50 10.08 -1.01
N MET A 29 -3.86 9.33 -1.90
CA MET A 29 -2.82 8.38 -1.51
C MET A 29 -1.55 9.14 -1.15
N THR A 30 -0.95 8.79 -0.02
CA THR A 30 0.44 9.15 0.30
C THR A 30 1.34 7.98 -0.10
N PRO A 31 2.58 8.25 -0.55
CA PRO A 31 3.57 7.18 -0.70
C PRO A 31 3.65 6.37 0.59
N TYR A 32 3.70 5.05 0.46
CA TYR A 32 3.99 4.21 1.62
C TYR A 32 5.36 4.64 2.19
N PRO A 33 5.51 4.78 3.52
CA PRO A 33 6.78 5.16 4.11
C PRO A 33 7.88 4.20 3.64
N ALA A 34 8.84 4.71 2.86
CA ALA A 34 10.00 3.94 2.46
C ALA A 34 10.92 3.85 3.68
N GLN A 35 10.71 2.83 4.51
CA GLN A 35 11.66 2.48 5.57
C GLN A 35 12.78 1.69 4.90
N ALA A 36 13.97 2.28 4.81
CA ALA A 36 15.13 1.51 4.41
C ALA A 36 15.34 0.40 5.46
N PRO A 37 15.54 -0.86 5.04
CA PRO A 37 15.91 -1.90 5.99
C PRO A 37 17.23 -1.53 6.66
N SER A 38 17.37 -1.88 7.93
CA SER A 38 18.60 -1.66 8.69
C SER A 38 19.77 -2.54 8.20
N TYR A 39 19.49 -3.59 7.43
CA TYR A 39 20.48 -4.47 6.82
C TYR A 39 20.90 -3.97 5.44
N GLY A 40 22.14 -4.26 5.04
CA GLY A 40 22.68 -3.93 3.72
C GLY A 40 22.33 -4.98 2.64
N ARG A 41 22.35 -6.26 3.00
CA ARG A 41 21.93 -7.37 2.11
C ARG A 41 21.48 -8.59 2.90
N VAL A 42 20.74 -9.47 2.24
CA VAL A 42 20.31 -10.76 2.79
C VAL A 42 20.68 -11.87 1.81
N GLU A 43 21.20 -12.98 2.33
CA GLU A 43 21.44 -14.21 1.57
C GLU A 43 20.64 -15.36 2.18
N LEU A 44 20.37 -16.39 1.38
CA LEU A 44 19.75 -17.61 1.88
C LEU A 44 20.85 -18.55 2.42
N ASP A 45 20.73 -18.98 3.67
CA ASP A 45 21.58 -20.05 4.19
C ASP A 45 21.20 -21.37 3.50
N PRO A 46 22.13 -22.06 2.83
CA PRO A 46 21.81 -23.27 2.07
C PRO A 46 21.43 -24.46 2.96
N VAL A 47 21.85 -24.49 4.23
CA VAL A 47 21.59 -25.59 5.16
C VAL A 47 20.25 -25.39 5.85
N THR A 48 20.04 -24.21 6.44
CA THR A 48 18.85 -23.93 7.26
C THR A 48 17.70 -23.37 6.44
N GLN A 49 17.95 -22.91 5.21
CA GLN A 49 16.98 -22.19 4.37
C GLN A 49 16.41 -20.94 5.06
N THR A 50 17.21 -20.30 5.92
CA THR A 50 16.87 -19.05 6.60
C THR A 50 17.67 -17.88 6.03
N GLY A 51 17.17 -16.64 6.21
CA GLY A 51 17.90 -15.44 5.82
C GLY A 51 19.13 -15.20 6.71
N ARG A 52 20.28 -14.90 6.08
CA ARG A 52 21.49 -14.38 6.72
C ARG A 52 21.63 -12.91 6.37
N TYR A 53 21.62 -12.07 7.40
CA TYR A 53 21.65 -10.63 7.25
C TYR A 53 23.08 -10.11 7.37
N PHE A 54 23.42 -9.14 6.53
CA PHE A 54 24.71 -8.47 6.57
C PHE A 54 24.50 -6.96 6.65
N ASP A 55 25.35 -6.29 7.42
CA ASP A 55 25.41 -4.83 7.43
C ASP A 55 26.03 -4.28 6.13
N ALA A 56 26.10 -2.95 6.03
CA ALA A 56 26.68 -2.28 4.86
C ALA A 56 28.18 -2.56 4.66
N THR A 57 28.89 -3.06 5.69
CA THR A 57 30.30 -3.44 5.63
C THR A 57 30.50 -4.92 5.28
N GLY A 58 29.41 -5.71 5.24
CA GLY A 58 29.43 -7.14 4.99
C GLY A 58 29.63 -8.00 6.24
N ALA A 59 29.55 -7.41 7.45
CA ALA A 59 29.56 -8.18 8.69
C ALA A 59 28.19 -8.83 8.92
N VAL A 60 28.17 -10.05 9.43
CA VAL A 60 26.93 -10.74 9.81
C VAL A 60 26.27 -9.98 10.95
N MET A 61 24.98 -9.69 10.82
CA MET A 61 24.18 -9.07 11.87
C MET A 61 22.94 -9.91 12.17
N GLU A 62 22.45 -9.79 13.39
CA GLU A 62 21.11 -10.26 13.74
C GLU A 62 20.07 -9.28 13.20
N MET A 63 18.94 -9.81 12.71
CA MET A 63 17.80 -8.97 12.35
C MET A 63 17.35 -8.23 13.62
N PRO A 64 17.14 -6.89 13.57
CA PRO A 64 16.55 -6.21 14.71
C PRO A 64 15.20 -6.85 15.03
N GLY A 65 14.90 -7.01 16.32
CA GLY A 65 13.70 -7.70 16.80
C GLY A 65 12.44 -7.28 16.02
N HIS A 66 11.63 -8.28 15.67
CA HIS A 66 10.43 -8.07 14.89
C HIS A 66 9.42 -7.25 15.70
N GLY A 67 9.26 -5.97 15.36
CA GLY A 67 8.29 -5.06 15.98
C GLY A 67 6.85 -5.28 15.47
N THR A 68 6.41 -6.54 15.33
CA THR A 68 5.12 -6.91 14.70
C THR A 68 3.88 -6.41 15.44
N SER A 69 4.03 -5.86 16.64
CA SER A 69 2.92 -5.34 17.45
C SER A 69 2.50 -3.91 17.08
N SER A 70 3.07 -3.28 16.06
CA SER A 70 2.65 -1.93 15.67
C SER A 70 1.41 -2.00 14.78
N GLY A 71 0.24 -2.09 15.40
CA GLY A 71 -1.04 -1.93 14.72
C GLY A 71 -1.09 -0.58 13.99
N THR A 72 -0.96 -0.60 12.67
CA THR A 72 -1.22 0.57 11.85
C THR A 72 -2.73 0.72 11.70
N ASN A 73 -3.34 1.54 12.54
CA ASN A 73 -4.67 2.10 12.29
C ASN A 73 -4.50 3.45 11.57
N PRO A 74 -4.38 3.49 10.22
CA PRO A 74 -4.55 4.75 9.53
C PRO A 74 -5.97 5.24 9.77
N SER A 75 -6.15 6.52 10.11
CA SER A 75 -7.48 7.11 10.24
C SER A 75 -8.20 7.06 8.89
N THR A 76 -9.13 6.12 8.70
CA THR A 76 -10.02 6.14 7.53
C THR A 76 -11.19 7.08 7.83
N ASN A 77 -10.98 8.37 7.64
CA ASN A 77 -12.08 9.32 7.78
C ASN A 77 -12.99 9.27 6.53
N THR A 78 -14.01 8.41 6.58
CA THR A 78 -15.08 8.35 5.56
C THR A 78 -16.32 9.16 5.96
N GLY A 79 -16.26 9.91 7.07
CA GLY A 79 -17.38 10.75 7.52
C GLY A 79 -17.39 12.12 6.85
N ASN A 80 -18.19 12.30 5.79
CA ASN A 80 -18.58 13.63 5.36
C ASN A 80 -19.65 14.18 6.34
N PRO A 81 -19.42 15.31 7.05
CA PRO A 81 -20.38 15.81 8.05
C PRO A 81 -21.73 16.23 7.46
N SER A 82 -21.86 16.39 6.13
CA SER A 82 -23.12 16.72 5.47
C SER A 82 -24.02 15.51 5.13
N ASP A 83 -23.56 14.27 5.35
CA ASP A 83 -24.30 13.07 4.93
C ASP A 83 -25.21 12.50 6.03
N GLY A 84 -25.32 13.19 7.19
CA GLY A 84 -26.31 12.89 8.23
C GLY A 84 -26.14 11.56 8.96
N THR A 85 -25.15 10.75 8.60
CA THR A 85 -24.77 9.52 9.32
C THR A 85 -23.79 9.87 10.43
N SER A 86 -24.22 9.71 11.68
CA SER A 86 -23.34 9.63 12.84
C SER A 86 -22.22 8.64 12.53
N GLY A 87 -20.97 9.09 12.55
CA GLY A 87 -19.81 8.37 12.04
C GLY A 87 -19.79 6.89 12.39
N GLY A 88 -19.96 6.04 11.39
CA GLY A 88 -19.62 4.63 11.48
C GLY A 88 -18.10 4.52 11.55
N GLY A 89 -17.57 4.26 12.74
CA GLY A 89 -16.16 3.92 12.91
C GLY A 89 -15.81 2.65 12.14
N ASP A 90 -14.56 2.53 11.69
CA ASP A 90 -14.08 1.27 11.12
C ASP A 90 -14.19 0.16 12.17
N SER A 91 -14.69 -1.00 11.73
CA SER A 91 -14.75 -2.22 12.55
C SER A 91 -13.57 -3.15 12.26
N ASP A 92 -12.66 -2.74 11.37
CA ASP A 92 -11.59 -3.58 10.83
C ASP A 92 -10.30 -3.46 11.65
N THR A 93 -10.34 -2.72 12.77
CA THR A 93 -9.26 -2.65 13.75
C THR A 93 -9.18 -3.95 14.57
N GLY A 94 -8.15 -4.76 14.35
CA GLY A 94 -7.78 -5.91 15.18
C GLY A 94 -6.27 -6.02 15.35
N ASN A 95 -5.79 -6.23 16.59
CA ASN A 95 -4.39 -6.51 16.90
C ASN A 95 -4.28 -7.92 17.49
N ASP A 96 -3.38 -8.73 16.95
CA ASP A 96 -2.99 -10.01 17.56
C ASP A 96 -2.06 -9.72 18.75
N THR A 97 -2.50 -10.00 19.97
CA THR A 97 -1.78 -9.70 21.22
C THR A 97 -1.22 -10.94 21.94
N ASP A 98 -1.07 -12.07 21.25
CA ASP A 98 -0.38 -13.23 21.79
C ASP A 98 1.12 -13.22 21.40
N GLN A 99 1.95 -12.95 22.41
CA GLN A 99 3.38 -13.25 22.46
C GLN A 99 3.67 -14.00 23.76
#